data_AF-A0A496E230-F1
#
_entry.id   AF-A0A496E230-F1
#
_cell.length_a   1.000
_cell.length_b   1.000
_cell.length_c   1.000
_cell.angle_alpha   90.00
_cell.angle_beta   90.00
_cell.angle_gamma   90.00
#
_symmetry.space_group_name_H-M   'P 1'
#
loop_
_entity.id
_entity.type
_entity.pdbx_description
1 polymer ?
#
loop_
_entity_poly.entity_id
_entity_poly.type
_entity_poly.pdbx_seq_one_letter_code
_entity_poly.pdbx_strand_id
1 'polypeptide(L)'
;MLTVYHGSTCRIEEPLAGVCRPNLDFGIGFYVTDLKEQAVRWALRTAEVRHKDEAWLNVYSLDMDVCRVLPYRYLCFETYDADWLDFVVACRQGRNLWSAYDMIEGGIADDRVIRTIDLYMRGDYTREEALARLIHQEPNNQICIINQEIIDRCLCFTEAFLLPKTSAPLVVPGAADTVMQGKYRGVIELLASRLRISTDKALDLFYNSDTYKCLTLRNGDLLLKSDLYILDEIIRELQDKQG
;
A
#
# COMPACT_ATOMS: atom_id res chain seq x y z
N MET A 1 -3.13 -8.80 -24.59
CA MET A 1 -3.97 -7.81 -23.85
C MET A 1 -4.49 -8.40 -22.55
N LEU A 2 -4.19 -7.78 -21.42
CA LEU A 2 -4.62 -8.15 -20.08
C LEU A 2 -5.50 -7.03 -19.51
N THR A 3 -6.69 -7.35 -18.99
CA THR A 3 -7.52 -6.36 -18.29
C THR A 3 -6.99 -6.19 -16.87
N VAL A 4 -6.69 -4.95 -16.49
CA VAL A 4 -6.16 -4.61 -15.16
C VAL A 4 -6.96 -3.48 -14.53
N TYR A 5 -6.90 -3.41 -13.20
CA TYR A 5 -7.75 -2.59 -12.36
C TYR A 5 -6.92 -1.74 -11.40
N HIS A 6 -7.32 -0.48 -11.21
CA HIS A 6 -6.77 0.42 -10.20
C HIS A 6 -7.89 0.98 -9.31
N GLY A 7 -7.76 0.77 -7.99
CA GLY A 7 -8.66 1.36 -7.02
C GLY A 7 -8.16 2.73 -6.55
N SER A 8 -9.03 3.73 -6.53
CA SER A 8 -8.66 5.08 -6.05
C SER A 8 -9.88 5.86 -5.56
N THR A 9 -9.69 7.12 -5.19
CA THR A 9 -10.77 8.04 -4.80
C THR A 9 -11.18 8.98 -5.93
N CYS A 10 -10.70 8.76 -7.16
CA CYS A 10 -11.02 9.56 -8.33
C CYS A 10 -10.92 8.76 -9.64
N ARG A 11 -11.47 9.28 -10.73
CA ARG A 11 -11.22 8.73 -12.06
C ARG A 11 -9.80 9.13 -12.53
N ILE A 12 -9.06 8.19 -13.10
CA ILE A 12 -7.68 8.37 -13.56
C ILE A 12 -7.56 7.86 -15.00
N GLU A 13 -7.61 8.77 -15.98
CA GLU A 13 -7.50 8.41 -17.40
C GLU A 13 -6.05 8.39 -17.87
N GLU A 14 -5.23 9.30 -17.33
CA GLU A 14 -3.83 9.49 -17.67
C GLU A 14 -2.97 9.28 -16.42
N PRO A 15 -2.64 8.01 -16.08
CA PRO A 15 -1.90 7.73 -14.86
C PRO A 15 -0.43 8.17 -14.96
N LEU A 16 0.12 8.59 -13.83
CA LEU A 16 1.51 9.02 -13.70
C LEU A 16 2.28 8.06 -12.78
N ALA A 17 3.33 7.42 -13.30
CA ALA A 17 4.11 6.42 -12.56
C ALA A 17 4.77 7.02 -11.30
N GLY A 18 5.22 8.27 -11.37
CA GLY A 18 5.91 8.93 -10.26
C GLY A 18 4.99 9.44 -9.13
N VAL A 19 3.66 9.40 -9.32
CA VAL A 19 2.70 9.97 -8.35
C VAL A 19 2.14 8.85 -7.49
N CYS A 20 2.95 8.43 -6.52
CA CYS A 20 2.57 7.40 -5.57
C CYS A 20 3.21 7.65 -4.20
N ARG A 21 2.61 7.04 -3.17
CA ARG A 21 3.15 7.04 -1.82
C ARG A 21 4.50 6.28 -1.78
N PRO A 22 5.51 6.76 -1.04
CA PRO A 22 6.75 6.01 -0.85
C PRO A 22 6.53 4.76 0.03
N ASN A 23 7.55 3.90 0.12
CA ASN A 23 7.58 2.75 1.05
C ASN A 23 6.50 1.68 0.83
N LEU A 24 5.95 1.58 -0.38
CA LEU A 24 5.11 0.46 -0.79
C LEU A 24 5.96 -0.75 -1.18
N ASP A 25 5.31 -1.92 -1.28
CA ASP A 25 5.94 -3.23 -1.47
C ASP A 25 6.86 -3.29 -2.69
N PHE A 26 6.50 -2.58 -3.76
CA PHE A 26 7.25 -2.49 -5.01
C PHE A 26 7.73 -1.06 -5.34
N GLY A 27 7.78 -0.17 -4.33
CA GLY A 27 8.28 1.18 -4.50
C GLY A 27 7.29 2.23 -5.02
N ILE A 28 7.80 3.18 -5.80
CA ILE A 28 6.99 4.25 -6.41
C ILE A 28 6.71 3.85 -7.85
N GLY A 29 5.43 3.77 -8.20
CA GLY A 29 4.93 3.41 -9.52
C GLY A 29 3.41 3.53 -9.58
N PHE A 30 2.84 3.29 -10.76
CA PHE A 30 1.40 3.15 -10.93
C PHE A 30 0.99 1.69 -10.72
N TYR A 31 0.12 1.46 -9.75
CA TYR A 31 -0.26 0.12 -9.29
C TYR A 31 -1.56 -0.35 -9.94
N VAL A 32 -1.52 -1.45 -10.66
CA VAL A 32 -2.69 -2.13 -11.25
C VAL A 32 -2.70 -3.60 -10.90
N THR A 33 -3.86 -4.24 -10.87
CA THR A 33 -4.00 -5.68 -10.57
C THR A 33 -4.99 -6.30 -11.54
N ASP A 34 -4.80 -7.56 -11.93
CA ASP A 34 -5.79 -8.34 -12.67
C ASP A 34 -6.94 -8.85 -11.76
N LEU A 35 -6.85 -8.64 -10.45
CA LEU A 35 -7.85 -9.02 -9.45
C LEU A 35 -8.81 -7.85 -9.18
N LYS A 36 -9.96 -7.83 -9.86
CA LYS A 36 -10.97 -6.75 -9.71
C LYS A 36 -11.38 -6.50 -8.27
N GLU A 37 -11.64 -7.54 -7.50
CA GLU A 37 -12.10 -7.44 -6.11
C GLU A 37 -11.02 -6.82 -5.20
N GLN A 38 -9.73 -7.03 -5.50
CA GLN A 38 -8.63 -6.39 -4.79
C GLN A 38 -8.65 -4.87 -5.01
N ALA A 39 -8.78 -4.43 -6.26
CA ALA A 39 -8.88 -3.00 -6.60
C ALA A 39 -10.12 -2.34 -5.99
N VAL A 40 -11.28 -3.02 -6.01
CA VAL A 40 -12.52 -2.53 -5.37
C VAL A 40 -12.36 -2.36 -3.86
N ARG A 41 -11.85 -3.40 -3.17
CA ARG A 41 -11.58 -3.31 -1.72
C ARG A 41 -10.59 -2.20 -1.41
N TRP A 42 -9.55 -2.02 -2.23
CA TRP A 42 -8.58 -0.95 -2.06
C TRP A 42 -9.21 0.43 -2.22
N ALA A 43 -10.02 0.66 -3.26
CA ALA A 43 -10.71 1.93 -3.50
C ALA A 43 -11.62 2.32 -2.32
N LEU A 44 -12.49 1.40 -1.89
CA LEU A 44 -13.42 1.61 -0.78
C LEU A 44 -12.68 1.89 0.53
N ARG A 45 -11.64 1.10 0.86
CA ARG A 45 -10.81 1.32 2.06
C ARG A 45 -10.10 2.66 2.02
N THR A 46 -9.54 3.03 0.87
CA THR A 46 -8.83 4.32 0.71
C THR A 46 -9.78 5.49 0.86
N ALA A 47 -10.99 5.40 0.29
CA ALA A 47 -12.02 6.44 0.44
C ALA A 47 -12.46 6.59 1.90
N GLU A 48 -12.64 5.49 2.62
CA GLU A 48 -12.98 5.49 4.05
C GLU A 48 -11.88 6.15 4.89
N VAL A 49 -10.63 5.67 4.77
CA VAL A 49 -9.47 6.18 5.53
C VAL A 49 -9.21 7.66 5.26
N ARG A 50 -9.44 8.10 4.02
CA ARG A 50 -9.18 9.49 3.61
C ARG A 50 -10.40 10.39 3.70
N HIS A 51 -11.52 9.89 4.25
CA HIS A 51 -12.80 10.59 4.34
C HIS A 51 -13.23 11.21 3.00
N LYS A 52 -13.06 10.48 1.90
CA LYS A 52 -13.50 10.90 0.55
C LYS A 52 -14.86 10.32 0.25
N ASP A 53 -15.74 11.11 -0.36
CA ASP A 53 -17.11 10.69 -0.71
C ASP A 53 -17.17 9.65 -1.82
N GLU A 54 -16.16 9.63 -2.68
CA GLU A 54 -16.12 8.78 -3.85
C GLU A 54 -15.01 7.74 -3.77
N ALA A 55 -15.34 6.54 -4.23
CA ALA A 55 -14.40 5.46 -4.49
C ALA A 55 -14.58 5.03 -5.95
N TRP A 56 -13.49 4.91 -6.68
CA TRP A 56 -13.50 4.63 -8.11
C TRP A 56 -12.70 3.37 -8.42
N LEU A 57 -13.27 2.53 -9.28
CA LEU A 57 -12.58 1.45 -9.95
C LEU A 57 -12.23 1.90 -11.37
N ASN A 58 -10.95 2.10 -11.66
CA ASN A 58 -10.47 2.40 -13.00
C ASN A 58 -10.04 1.10 -13.69
N VAL A 59 -10.40 0.96 -14.97
CA VAL A 59 -10.14 -0.24 -15.78
C VAL A 59 -9.26 0.15 -16.96
N TYR A 60 -8.23 -0.67 -17.19
CA TYR A 60 -7.29 -0.50 -18.29
C TYR A 60 -7.09 -1.81 -19.05
N SER A 61 -6.68 -1.69 -20.31
CA SER A 61 -6.10 -2.78 -21.09
C SER A 61 -4.59 -2.61 -21.13
N LEU A 62 -3.87 -3.58 -20.57
CA LEU A 62 -2.40 -3.63 -20.56
C LEU A 62 -1.87 -4.59 -21.64
N ASP A 63 -1.00 -4.10 -22.51
CA ASP A 63 -0.34 -4.92 -23.52
C ASP A 63 0.92 -5.61 -22.96
N MET A 64 0.71 -6.76 -22.31
CA MET A 64 1.80 -7.56 -21.74
C MET A 64 2.76 -8.12 -22.78
N ASP A 65 2.34 -8.27 -24.04
CA ASP A 65 3.22 -8.79 -25.09
C ASP A 65 4.28 -7.74 -25.45
N VAL A 66 3.87 -6.48 -25.60
CA VAL A 66 4.80 -5.36 -25.78
C VAL A 66 5.73 -5.19 -24.58
N CYS A 67 5.19 -5.29 -23.36
CA CYS A 67 5.97 -5.20 -22.12
C CYS A 67 7.08 -6.28 -22.03
N ARG A 68 6.85 -7.46 -22.63
CA ARG A 68 7.78 -8.60 -22.60
C ARG A 68 8.76 -8.64 -23.78
N VAL A 69 8.42 -8.01 -24.91
CA VAL A 69 9.24 -8.01 -26.14
C VAL A 69 10.22 -6.83 -26.17
N LEU A 70 9.82 -5.67 -25.66
CA LEU A 70 10.70 -4.51 -25.55
C LEU A 70 11.76 -4.73 -24.44
N PRO A 71 12.91 -4.05 -24.50
CA PRO A 71 14.00 -4.23 -23.54
C PRO A 71 13.71 -3.55 -22.17
N TYR A 72 12.49 -3.74 -21.64
CA TYR A 72 12.12 -3.29 -20.30
C TYR A 72 12.62 -4.28 -19.25
N ARG A 73 13.10 -3.75 -18.12
CA ARG A 73 13.54 -4.54 -16.98
C ARG A 73 12.32 -4.94 -16.17
N TYR A 74 11.79 -6.12 -16.48
CA TYR A 74 10.64 -6.70 -15.81
C TYR A 74 11.08 -7.69 -14.73
N LEU A 75 10.60 -7.49 -13.51
CA LEU A 75 10.80 -8.38 -12.37
C LEU A 75 9.46 -9.03 -12.00
N CYS A 76 9.44 -10.36 -11.89
CA CYS A 76 8.25 -11.10 -11.50
C CYS A 76 8.53 -11.99 -10.29
N PHE A 77 7.72 -11.89 -9.25
CA PHE A 77 7.73 -12.76 -8.08
C PHE A 77 6.52 -13.70 -8.13
N GLU A 78 6.76 -14.96 -8.47
CA GLU A 78 5.70 -15.98 -8.57
C GLU A 78 5.28 -16.53 -7.19
N THR A 79 6.14 -16.40 -6.17
CA THR A 79 5.92 -16.95 -4.83
C THR A 79 6.44 -16.02 -3.75
N TYR A 80 6.00 -16.25 -2.50
CA TYR A 80 6.52 -15.54 -1.31
C TYR A 80 7.81 -16.19 -0.81
N ASP A 81 8.84 -16.20 -1.66
CA ASP A 81 10.16 -16.72 -1.35
C ASP A 81 11.06 -15.68 -0.65
N ALA A 82 12.34 -16.03 -0.51
CA ALA A 82 13.32 -15.23 0.19
C ALA A 82 13.67 -13.94 -0.57
N ASP A 83 13.67 -13.98 -1.90
CA ASP A 83 13.95 -12.81 -2.73
C ASP A 83 12.79 -11.82 -2.67
N TRP A 84 11.56 -12.32 -2.73
CA TRP A 84 10.37 -11.50 -2.52
C TRP A 84 10.36 -10.85 -1.13
N LEU A 85 10.63 -11.62 -0.07
CA LEU A 85 10.64 -11.13 1.30
C LEU A 85 11.66 -10.00 1.47
N ASP A 86 12.91 -10.22 1.04
CA ASP A 86 13.98 -9.25 1.18
C ASP A 86 13.69 -7.99 0.35
N PHE A 87 13.11 -8.15 -0.84
CA PHE A 87 12.75 -7.03 -1.72
C PHE A 87 11.66 -6.15 -1.11
N VAL A 88 10.56 -6.76 -0.65
CA VAL A 88 9.42 -6.06 -0.06
C VAL A 88 9.81 -5.36 1.23
N VAL A 89 10.61 -6.02 2.08
CA VAL A 89 11.12 -5.42 3.33
C VAL A 89 12.02 -4.23 3.01
N ALA A 90 12.93 -4.36 2.05
CA ALA A 90 13.79 -3.26 1.64
C ALA A 90 12.98 -2.05 1.14
N CYS A 91 11.98 -2.28 0.30
CA CYS A 91 11.12 -1.20 -0.21
C CYS A 91 10.35 -0.52 0.93
N ARG A 92 9.76 -1.29 1.84
CA ARG A 92 9.04 -0.75 3.03
C ARG A 92 9.93 -0.02 4.02
N GLN A 93 11.23 -0.31 4.06
CA GLN A 93 12.22 0.43 4.84
C GLN A 93 12.75 1.69 4.12
N GLY A 94 12.19 2.03 2.95
CA GLY A 94 12.58 3.20 2.18
C GLY A 94 13.82 3.01 1.30
N ARG A 95 14.26 1.77 1.08
CA ARG A 95 15.29 1.48 0.06
C ARG A 95 14.66 1.53 -1.33
N ASN A 96 15.47 1.88 -2.32
CA ASN A 96 15.03 2.15 -3.69
C ASN A 96 15.41 1.05 -4.70
N LEU A 97 15.45 -0.22 -4.28
CA LEU A 97 15.79 -1.37 -5.15
C LEU A 97 14.89 -1.42 -6.40
N TRP A 98 13.63 -1.02 -6.26
CA TRP A 98 12.65 -0.93 -7.33
C TRP A 98 13.07 -0.03 -8.50
N SER A 99 13.89 1.00 -8.26
CA SER A 99 14.33 1.92 -9.33
C SER A 99 15.22 1.25 -10.40
N ALA A 100 15.70 0.03 -10.13
CA ALA A 100 16.43 -0.78 -11.10
C ALA A 100 15.51 -1.48 -12.13
N TYR A 101 14.19 -1.34 -12.01
CA TYR A 101 13.20 -2.02 -12.84
C TYR A 101 12.24 -1.02 -13.48
N ASP A 102 11.64 -1.43 -14.59
CA ASP A 102 10.65 -0.64 -15.31
C ASP A 102 9.22 -1.09 -14.96
N MET A 103 9.06 -2.37 -14.61
CA MET A 103 7.82 -2.97 -14.15
C MET A 103 8.10 -4.12 -13.18
N ILE A 104 7.32 -4.22 -12.11
CA ILE A 104 7.42 -5.29 -11.11
C ILE A 104 6.05 -5.93 -10.95
N GLU A 105 5.99 -7.26 -10.97
CA GLU A 105 4.76 -8.03 -10.75
C GLU A 105 4.96 -9.06 -9.64
N GLY A 106 3.91 -9.29 -8.85
CA GLY A 106 3.87 -10.35 -7.85
C GLY A 106 2.87 -10.07 -6.74
N GLY A 107 2.84 -10.95 -5.74
CA GLY A 107 1.99 -10.75 -4.57
C GLY A 107 2.43 -9.58 -3.71
N ILE A 108 1.47 -8.81 -3.19
CA ILE A 108 1.70 -7.82 -2.15
C ILE A 108 1.48 -8.44 -0.78
N ALA A 109 2.11 -7.89 0.25
CA ALA A 109 1.83 -8.31 1.60
C ALA A 109 0.48 -7.75 2.07
N ASP A 110 -0.56 -8.51 1.73
CA ASP A 110 -1.93 -8.26 2.10
C ASP A 110 -2.23 -8.66 3.54
N ASP A 111 -3.52 -8.64 3.90
CA ASP A 111 -4.02 -8.91 5.24
C ASP A 111 -3.64 -10.32 5.75
N ARG A 112 -3.24 -11.26 4.88
CA ARG A 112 -2.83 -12.63 5.26
C ARG A 112 -1.37 -12.71 5.71
N VAL A 113 -0.49 -11.96 5.06
CA VAL A 113 0.97 -12.10 5.24
C VAL A 113 1.63 -10.90 5.92
N ILE A 114 0.98 -9.73 5.94
CA ILE A 114 1.57 -8.48 6.45
C ILE A 114 2.03 -8.58 7.90
N ARG A 115 1.32 -9.32 8.75
CA ARG A 115 1.74 -9.56 10.14
C ARG A 115 3.10 -10.26 10.22
N THR A 116 3.34 -11.26 9.36
CA THR A 116 4.63 -11.96 9.31
C THR A 116 5.74 -11.02 8.86
N ILE A 117 5.46 -10.15 7.88
CA ILE A 117 6.43 -9.14 7.43
C ILE A 117 6.76 -8.14 8.53
N ASP A 118 5.75 -7.61 9.23
CA ASP A 118 5.94 -6.65 10.32
C ASP A 118 6.78 -7.25 11.46
N LEU A 119 6.50 -8.49 11.86
CA LEU A 119 7.26 -9.19 12.91
C LEU A 119 8.71 -9.47 12.49
N TYR A 120 8.93 -9.84 11.22
CA TYR A 120 10.29 -9.99 10.68
C TYR A 120 11.04 -8.65 10.66
N MET A 121 10.39 -7.58 10.20
CA MET A 121 10.98 -6.22 10.15
C MET A 121 11.37 -5.70 11.54
N ARG A 122 10.66 -6.10 12.60
CA ARG A 122 10.94 -5.75 14.00
C ARG A 122 12.03 -6.63 14.63
N GLY A 123 12.43 -7.71 13.96
CA GLY A 123 13.37 -8.69 14.49
C GLY A 123 12.73 -9.72 15.44
N ASP A 124 11.40 -9.77 15.51
CA ASP A 124 10.68 -10.77 16.32
C ASP A 124 10.71 -12.16 15.67
N TYR A 125 10.84 -12.22 14.34
CA TYR A 125 11.06 -13.46 13.58
C TYR A 125 12.42 -13.48 12.91
N THR A 126 13.04 -14.66 12.83
CA THR A 126 14.16 -14.89 11.91
C THR A 126 13.67 -14.96 10.46
N ARG A 127 14.59 -14.89 9.50
CA ARG A 127 14.27 -15.02 8.07
C ARG A 127 13.63 -16.38 7.77
N GLU A 128 14.16 -17.45 8.36
CA GLU A 128 13.66 -18.82 8.21
C GLU A 128 12.25 -18.97 8.79
N GLU A 129 12.00 -18.38 9.95
CA GLU A 129 10.68 -18.38 10.60
C GLU A 129 9.64 -17.63 9.77
N ALA A 130 10.01 -16.50 9.16
CA ALA A 130 9.13 -15.75 8.27
C ALA A 130 8.77 -16.58 7.03
N LEU A 131 9.78 -17.16 6.36
CA LEU A 131 9.60 -17.96 5.14
C LEU A 131 8.76 -19.21 5.37
N ALA A 132 8.97 -19.91 6.50
CA ALA A 132 8.17 -21.08 6.87
C ALA A 132 6.68 -20.76 7.05
N ARG A 133 6.33 -19.51 7.37
CA ARG A 133 4.93 -19.06 7.46
C ARG A 133 4.37 -18.63 6.10
N LEU A 134 5.22 -18.03 5.26
CA LEU A 134 4.85 -17.53 3.94
C LEU A 134 4.58 -18.65 2.93
N ILE A 135 5.29 -19.78 3.02
CA ILE A 135 5.16 -20.92 2.08
C ILE A 135 3.73 -21.51 2.01
N HIS A 136 2.91 -21.28 3.03
CA HIS A 136 1.53 -21.78 3.11
C HIS A 136 0.50 -20.81 2.52
N GLN A 137 0.94 -19.69 1.95
CA GLN A 137 0.08 -18.63 1.44
C GLN A 137 0.20 -18.54 -0.08
N GLU A 138 -0.93 -18.59 -0.77
CA GLU A 138 -0.97 -18.28 -2.20
C GLU A 138 -0.83 -16.76 -2.41
N PRO A 139 0.07 -16.31 -3.28
CA PRO A 139 0.18 -14.90 -3.61
C PRO A 139 -1.09 -14.34 -4.26
N ASN A 140 -1.45 -13.13 -3.87
CA ASN A 140 -2.30 -12.29 -4.73
C ASN A 140 -1.45 -11.77 -5.90
N ASN A 141 -2.00 -10.87 -6.73
CA ASN A 141 -1.23 -10.26 -7.80
C ASN A 141 -1.36 -8.74 -7.81
N GLN A 142 -0.25 -8.09 -8.11
CA GLN A 142 -0.14 -6.65 -8.28
C GLN A 142 1.01 -6.36 -9.24
N ILE A 143 0.75 -5.47 -10.19
CA ILE A 143 1.73 -4.93 -11.13
C ILE A 143 2.00 -3.48 -10.74
N CYS A 144 3.26 -3.16 -10.49
CA CYS A 144 3.78 -1.81 -10.29
C CYS A 144 4.49 -1.37 -11.58
N ILE A 145 3.92 -0.40 -12.29
CA ILE A 145 4.52 0.18 -13.49
C ILE A 145 5.32 1.41 -13.07
N ILE A 146 6.64 1.33 -13.18
CA ILE A 146 7.59 2.35 -12.70
C ILE A 146 7.96 3.30 -13.84
N ASN A 147 8.08 2.77 -15.05
CA ASN A 147 8.44 3.53 -16.24
C ASN A 147 7.19 4.15 -16.91
N GLN A 148 7.16 5.48 -17.00
CA GLN A 148 6.05 6.22 -17.65
C GLN A 148 5.86 5.83 -19.12
N GLU A 149 6.93 5.45 -19.85
CA GLU A 149 6.83 5.02 -21.24
C GLU A 149 5.97 3.76 -21.41
N ILE A 150 6.01 2.85 -20.42
CA ILE A 150 5.14 1.66 -20.41
C ILE A 150 3.68 2.08 -20.26
N ILE A 151 3.39 3.03 -19.37
CA ILE A 151 2.04 3.57 -19.22
C ILE A 151 1.55 4.16 -20.54
N ASP A 152 2.33 5.08 -21.10
CA ASP A 152 1.94 5.86 -22.28
C ASP A 152 1.73 4.99 -23.52
N ARG A 153 2.47 3.88 -23.65
CA ARG A 153 2.42 3.00 -24.83
C ARG A 153 1.59 1.74 -24.66
N CYS A 154 1.52 1.20 -23.45
CA CYS A 154 1.03 -0.15 -23.21
C CYS A 154 -0.21 -0.19 -22.31
N LEU A 155 -0.56 0.90 -21.61
CA LEU A 155 -1.70 0.94 -20.70
C LEU A 155 -2.79 1.87 -21.24
N CYS A 156 -3.83 1.29 -21.83
CA CYS A 156 -4.96 2.04 -22.37
C CYS A 156 -6.10 2.11 -21.36
N PHE A 157 -6.56 3.31 -21.01
CA PHE A 157 -7.78 3.49 -20.21
C PHE A 157 -9.01 3.01 -21.00
N THR A 158 -9.83 2.19 -20.34
CA THR A 158 -11.06 1.65 -20.93
C THR A 158 -12.29 2.35 -20.36
N GLU A 159 -12.43 2.32 -19.03
CA GLU A 159 -13.60 2.83 -18.32
C GLU A 159 -13.34 3.01 -16.83
N ALA A 160 -14.26 3.70 -16.13
CA ALA A 160 -14.22 3.84 -14.69
C ALA A 160 -15.62 3.74 -14.08
N PHE A 161 -15.70 3.08 -12.92
CA PHE A 161 -16.95 2.88 -12.18
C PHE A 161 -16.88 3.57 -10.82
N LEU A 162 -17.87 4.41 -10.53
CA LEU A 162 -18.11 4.90 -9.18
C LEU A 162 -18.67 3.74 -8.35
N LEU A 163 -17.99 3.42 -7.25
CA LEU A 163 -18.35 2.32 -6.37
C LEU A 163 -19.36 2.79 -5.32
N PRO A 164 -20.45 2.05 -5.10
CA PRO A 164 -21.40 2.38 -4.05
C PRO A 164 -20.73 2.20 -2.68
N LYS A 165 -20.80 3.22 -1.83
CA LYS A 165 -20.43 3.10 -0.43
C LYS A 165 -21.51 2.29 0.30
N THR A 166 -21.20 1.05 0.66
CA THR A 166 -21.91 0.39 1.75
C THR A 166 -21.32 0.86 3.06
N SER A 167 -22.15 1.49 3.90
CA SER A 167 -21.77 1.77 5.28
C SER A 167 -21.44 0.46 5.98
N ALA A 168 -20.16 0.24 6.30
CA ALA A 168 -19.76 -0.87 7.14
C ALA A 168 -20.42 -0.70 8.52
N PRO A 169 -20.90 -1.78 9.15
CA PRO A 169 -21.41 -1.70 10.51
C PRO A 169 -20.30 -1.18 11.43
N LEU A 170 -20.65 -0.19 12.26
CA LEU A 170 -19.79 0.35 13.31
C LEU A 170 -19.26 -0.79 14.18
N VAL A 171 -17.98 -1.13 14.04
CA VAL A 171 -17.32 -2.06 14.96
C VAL A 171 -17.07 -1.30 16.26
N VAL A 172 -17.68 -1.77 17.34
CA VAL A 172 -17.48 -1.19 18.69
C VAL A 172 -16.01 -1.39 19.08
N PRO A 173 -15.30 -0.35 19.56
CA PRO A 173 -13.90 -0.48 19.94
C PRO A 173 -13.72 -1.52 21.04
N GLY A 174 -13.06 -2.63 20.71
CA GLY A 174 -12.49 -3.53 21.72
C GLY A 174 -11.30 -2.84 22.40
N ALA A 175 -11.09 -3.13 23.69
CA ALA A 175 -10.02 -2.56 24.51
C ALA A 175 -8.66 -2.53 23.77
N ALA A 176 -7.91 -1.45 23.97
CA ALA A 176 -6.62 -1.24 23.32
C ALA A 176 -5.66 -2.40 23.66
N ASP A 177 -5.46 -3.28 22.68
CA ASP A 177 -4.58 -4.43 22.78
C ASP A 177 -3.14 -3.95 23.00
N THR A 178 -2.35 -4.65 23.82
CA THR A 178 -0.96 -4.28 24.14
C THR A 178 -0.11 -4.14 22.87
N VAL A 179 -0.45 -4.88 21.82
CA VAL A 179 0.15 -4.80 20.48
C VAL A 179 -0.09 -3.43 19.82
N MET A 180 -1.24 -2.79 20.06
CA MET A 180 -1.55 -1.47 19.52
C MET A 180 -0.69 -0.39 20.18
N GLN A 181 -0.40 -0.50 21.48
CA GLN A 181 0.44 0.46 22.20
C GLN A 181 1.88 0.49 21.66
N GLY A 182 2.46 -0.68 21.35
CA GLY A 182 3.77 -0.77 20.72
C GLY A 182 3.79 -0.10 19.34
N LYS A 183 2.72 -0.30 18.56
CA LYS A 183 2.58 0.32 17.22
C LYS A 183 2.47 1.83 17.28
N TYR A 184 1.65 2.36 18.20
CA TYR A 184 1.48 3.80 18.37
C TYR A 184 2.79 4.47 18.75
N ARG A 185 3.55 3.86 19.65
CA ARG A 185 4.88 4.34 20.01
C ARG A 185 5.80 4.45 18.80
N GLY A 186 5.88 3.41 17.97
CA GLY A 186 6.70 3.43 16.74
C GLY A 186 6.30 4.58 15.79
N VAL A 187 5.00 4.76 15.56
CA VAL A 187 4.49 5.85 14.71
C VAL A 187 4.82 7.23 15.29
N ILE A 188 4.64 7.42 16.61
CA ILE A 188 4.93 8.69 17.30
C ILE A 188 6.42 9.03 17.22
N GLU A 189 7.31 8.06 17.45
CA GLU A 189 8.76 8.24 17.35
C GLU A 189 9.18 8.62 15.91
N LEU A 190 8.61 7.94 14.91
CA LEU A 190 8.84 8.27 13.50
C LEU A 190 8.29 9.66 13.13
N LEU A 191 7.12 10.04 13.65
CA LEU A 191 6.51 11.36 13.43
C LEU A 191 7.36 12.49 14.03
N ALA A 192 7.82 12.32 15.27
CA ALA A 192 8.72 13.27 15.94
C ALA A 192 10.00 13.48 15.14
N SER A 193 10.62 12.39 14.67
CA SER A 193 11.83 12.41 13.85
C SER A 193 11.59 13.10 12.49
N ARG A 194 10.54 12.71 11.75
CA ARG A 194 10.22 13.24 10.42
C ARG A 194 9.94 14.73 10.44
N LEU A 195 9.18 15.22 11.44
CA LEU A 195 8.81 16.63 11.57
C LEU A 195 9.84 17.46 12.36
N ARG A 196 10.88 16.81 12.93
CA ARG A 196 11.88 17.44 13.80
C ARG A 196 11.23 18.22 14.97
N ILE A 197 10.29 17.57 15.65
CA ILE A 197 9.56 18.11 16.80
C ILE A 197 9.79 17.26 18.05
N SER A 198 9.41 17.77 19.22
CA SER A 198 9.44 16.97 20.46
C SER A 198 8.47 15.80 20.39
N THR A 199 8.79 14.73 21.12
CA THR A 199 7.92 13.55 21.26
C THR A 199 6.54 13.94 21.81
N ASP A 200 6.47 14.85 22.78
CA ASP A 200 5.19 15.32 23.33
C ASP A 200 4.32 15.99 22.25
N LYS A 201 4.92 16.84 21.42
CA LYS A 201 4.18 17.49 20.32
C LYS A 201 3.75 16.48 19.26
N ALA A 202 4.58 15.47 18.97
CA ALA A 202 4.22 14.39 18.05
C ALA A 202 3.08 13.52 18.61
N LEU A 203 3.09 13.25 19.91
CA LEU A 203 2.03 12.54 20.63
C LEU A 203 0.70 13.28 20.50
N ASP A 204 0.71 14.59 20.77
CA ASP A 204 -0.49 15.44 20.60
C ASP A 204 -1.01 15.42 19.16
N LEU A 205 -0.13 15.53 18.17
CA LEU A 205 -0.51 15.46 16.75
C LEU A 205 -1.11 14.09 16.38
N PHE A 206 -0.51 13.00 16.85
CA PHE A 206 -0.97 11.65 16.59
C PHE A 206 -2.38 11.42 17.13
N TYR A 207 -2.61 11.70 18.42
CA TYR A 207 -3.91 11.45 19.05
C TYR A 207 -5.04 12.36 18.54
N ASN A 208 -4.71 13.49 17.92
CA ASN A 208 -5.68 14.39 17.28
C ASN A 208 -5.84 14.17 15.77
N SER A 209 -5.14 13.20 15.18
CA SER A 209 -5.26 12.86 13.75
C SER A 209 -6.55 12.10 13.44
N ASP A 210 -7.03 12.21 12.20
CA ASP A 210 -8.16 11.42 11.74
C ASP A 210 -7.72 9.95 11.51
N THR A 211 -6.47 9.74 11.11
CA THR A 211 -5.80 8.42 11.06
C THR A 211 -5.90 7.69 12.41
N TYR A 212 -5.68 8.36 13.54
CA TYR A 212 -5.85 7.75 14.87
C TYR A 212 -7.31 7.35 15.16
N LYS A 213 -8.28 8.17 14.74
CA LYS A 213 -9.70 7.81 14.87
C LYS A 213 -10.00 6.54 14.06
N CYS A 214 -9.48 6.42 12.84
CA CYS A 214 -9.63 5.20 12.05
C CYS A 214 -8.97 3.98 12.71
N LEU A 215 -7.77 4.14 13.29
CA LEU A 215 -7.07 3.08 14.03
C LEU A 215 -7.89 2.56 15.23
N THR A 216 -8.51 3.47 16.00
CA THR A 216 -9.30 3.12 17.19
C THR A 216 -10.66 2.49 16.87
N LEU A 217 -11.31 2.96 15.80
CA LEU A 217 -12.57 2.37 15.31
C LEU A 217 -12.36 1.04 14.57
N ARG A 218 -11.10 0.63 14.34
CA ARG A 218 -10.72 -0.47 13.45
C ARG A 218 -11.32 -0.29 12.05
N ASN A 219 -11.50 0.97 11.63
CA ASN A 219 -12.00 1.32 10.31
C ASN A 219 -10.84 1.28 9.31
N GLY A 220 -10.99 0.39 8.33
CA GLY A 220 -9.91 0.05 7.42
C GLY A 220 -8.81 -0.77 8.11
N ASP A 221 -8.13 -1.60 7.35
CA ASP A 221 -7.05 -2.46 7.87
C ASP A 221 -5.75 -1.66 8.17
N LEU A 222 -5.87 -0.39 8.60
CA LEU A 222 -4.75 0.48 8.98
C LEU A 222 -3.90 -0.14 10.09
N LEU A 223 -4.53 -0.88 11.01
CA LEU A 223 -3.83 -1.64 12.04
C LEU A 223 -2.93 -2.75 11.47
N LEU A 224 -3.12 -3.13 10.22
CA LEU A 224 -2.26 -4.08 9.51
C LEU A 224 -1.20 -3.36 8.66
N LYS A 225 -1.19 -2.03 8.54
CA LYS A 225 -0.20 -1.30 7.73
C LYS A 225 1.09 -0.98 8.49
N SER A 226 2.22 -0.85 7.81
CA SER A 226 3.50 -0.52 8.48
C SER A 226 3.45 0.84 9.21
N ASP A 227 4.35 1.03 10.17
CA ASP A 227 4.41 2.29 10.94
C ASP A 227 4.70 3.50 10.03
N LEU A 228 5.53 3.31 8.99
CA LEU A 228 5.79 4.32 7.96
C LEU A 228 4.54 4.63 7.12
N TYR A 229 3.72 3.63 6.81
CA TYR A 229 2.45 3.86 6.12
C TYR A 229 1.51 4.72 6.99
N ILE A 230 1.37 4.40 8.27
CA ILE A 230 0.51 5.19 9.16
C ILE A 230 1.05 6.61 9.29
N LEU A 231 2.37 6.77 9.46
CA LEU A 231 3.03 8.08 9.46
C LEU A 231 2.68 8.87 8.20
N ASP A 232 2.84 8.28 7.01
CA ASP A 232 2.63 8.99 5.76
C ASP A 232 1.14 9.37 5.55
N GLU A 233 0.16 8.67 6.13
CA GLU A 233 -1.25 9.13 6.15
C GLU A 233 -1.44 10.34 7.07
N ILE A 234 -0.81 10.36 8.25
CA ILE A 234 -0.82 11.53 9.14
C ILE A 234 -0.16 12.74 8.48
N ILE A 235 0.99 12.55 7.81
CA ILE A 235 1.66 13.63 7.08
C ILE A 235 0.75 14.19 5.99
N ARG A 236 0.06 13.32 5.23
CA ARG A 236 -0.91 13.75 4.21
C ARG A 236 -2.04 14.59 4.82
N GLU A 237 -2.62 14.16 5.95
CA GLU A 237 -3.64 14.97 6.64
C GLU A 237 -3.12 16.34 7.08
N LEU A 238 -1.88 16.41 7.57
CA LEU A 238 -1.26 17.66 7.97
C LEU A 238 -1.00 18.59 6.78
N GLN A 239 -0.62 18.02 5.62
CA GLN A 239 -0.49 18.75 4.36
C GLN A 239 -1.85 19.30 3.92
N ASP A 240 -2.89 18.47 3.87
CA ASP A 240 -4.25 18.90 3.50
C ASP A 240 -4.76 20.06 4.39
N LYS A 241 -4.35 20.12 5.66
CA LYS A 241 -4.71 21.18 6.63
C LYS A 241 -3.90 22.48 6.43
N GLN A 242 -2.80 22.45 5.69
CA GLN A 242 -1.91 23.59 5.46
C GLN A 242 -2.07 24.26 4.09
N GLY A 243 -2.79 23.61 3.16
CA GLY A 243 -2.98 24.06 1.77
C GLY A 243 -2.05 23.34 0.81
#